data_AF-A0A969AR61-F1
#
_entry.id   AF-A0A969AR61-F1
#
_cell.length_a   1.000
_cell.length_b   1.000
_cell.length_c   1.000
_cell.angle_alpha   90.00
_cell.angle_beta   90.00
_cell.angle_gamma   90.00
#
_symmetry.space_group_name_H-M   'P 1'
#
loop_
_entity.id
_entity.type
_entity.pdbx_description
1 polymer ?
#
loop_
_entity_poly.entity_id
_entity_poly.type
_entity_poly.pdbx_seq_one_letter_code
_entity_poly.pdbx_strand_id
1 'polypeptide(L)'
;MAVPPEQTSAVSWQKIVANGLERLGHPIVMATAAAAALVLGGRALGLLQGAELATYDQLLRLRPSEAPDDRLLVVGITEADIQTRQEWPISDQTIADVLTVILAAEPVAVGLDLFRDVPIGPGREALLETLASSPLIVGVCKVSSADNAGVAPPPGMPAEQIGFSDLPVDSGGDFTAELGGHCPPSFRYLSG
;
A
#
# COMPACT_ATOMS: atom_id res chain seq x y z
N MET A 1 47.96 1.89 82.80
CA MET A 1 46.87 2.68 82.18
C MET A 1 46.92 2.41 80.69
N ALA A 2 46.03 1.56 80.17
CA ALA A 2 45.97 1.26 78.74
C ALA A 2 44.96 2.20 78.08
N VAL A 3 45.39 2.92 77.05
CA VAL A 3 44.50 3.70 76.17
C VAL A 3 43.79 2.71 75.24
N PRO A 4 42.45 2.70 75.13
CA PRO A 4 41.77 1.80 74.20
C PRO A 4 41.95 2.31 72.77
N PRO A 5 42.07 1.41 71.76
CA PRO A 5 42.23 1.81 70.38
C PRO A 5 40.93 2.35 69.79
N GLU A 6 41.09 3.43 69.02
CA GLU A 6 40.05 4.14 68.27
C GLU A 6 39.54 3.26 67.12
N GLN A 7 38.24 2.95 67.10
CA GLN A 7 37.60 2.21 66.01
C GLN A 7 37.25 3.18 64.87
N THR A 8 38.03 3.17 63.80
CA THR A 8 37.67 3.85 62.54
C THR A 8 36.65 3.02 61.77
N SER A 9 35.42 3.52 61.64
CA SER A 9 34.39 2.91 60.80
C SER A 9 34.71 3.10 59.32
N ALA A 10 35.29 2.08 58.68
CA ALA A 10 35.49 2.08 57.24
C ALA A 10 34.13 2.05 56.53
N VAL A 11 33.71 3.19 55.97
CA VAL A 11 32.53 3.28 55.11
C VAL A 11 32.80 2.47 53.84
N SER A 12 32.04 1.38 53.64
CA SER A 12 32.19 0.47 52.51
C SER A 12 31.57 1.08 51.25
N TRP A 13 32.41 1.68 50.41
CA TRP A 13 32.02 2.28 49.12
C TRP A 13 31.31 1.32 48.17
N GLN A 14 31.64 0.02 48.22
CA GLN A 14 30.95 -1.01 47.44
C GLN A 14 29.46 -1.11 47.79
N LYS A 15 29.10 -0.97 49.08
CA LYS A 15 27.69 -1.00 49.51
C LYS A 15 26.93 0.25 49.11
N ILE A 16 27.60 1.40 49.05
CA ILE A 16 26.97 2.66 48.61
C ILE A 16 26.68 2.63 47.12
N VAL A 17 27.63 2.16 46.31
CA VAL A 17 27.45 2.05 44.85
C VAL A 17 26.39 0.99 44.51
N ALA A 18 26.43 -0.19 45.14
CA ALA A 18 25.45 -1.25 44.93
C ALA A 18 24.02 -0.82 45.37
N ASN A 19 23.87 -0.20 46.54
CA ASN A 19 22.57 0.31 46.99
C ASN A 19 22.08 1.51 46.17
N GLY A 20 22.98 2.33 45.62
CA GLY A 20 22.62 3.44 44.74
C GLY A 20 22.05 2.94 43.41
N LEU A 21 22.66 1.91 42.83
CA LEU A 21 22.21 1.30 41.57
C LEU A 21 20.85 0.57 41.73
N GLU A 22 20.66 -0.18 42.82
CA GLU A 22 19.40 -0.84 43.16
C GLU A 22 18.26 0.17 43.46
N ARG A 23 18.56 1.25 44.18
CA ARG A 23 17.55 2.28 44.53
C ARG A 23 17.19 3.21 43.37
N LEU A 24 18.07 3.40 42.40
CA LEU A 24 17.80 4.20 41.19
C LEU A 24 17.15 3.36 40.08
N GLY A 25 17.32 2.04 40.06
CA GLY A 25 16.71 1.16 39.05
C GLY A 25 15.18 1.15 39.11
N HIS A 26 14.60 1.02 40.30
CA HIS A 26 13.13 0.99 40.48
C HIS A 26 12.39 2.25 40.00
N PRO A 27 12.78 3.49 40.37
CA PRO A 27 12.09 4.68 39.87
C PRO A 27 12.26 4.88 38.36
N ILE A 28 13.41 4.50 37.79
CA ILE A 28 13.63 4.55 36.34
C ILE A 28 12.68 3.58 35.64
N VAL A 29 12.60 2.32 36.09
CA VAL A 29 11.71 1.31 35.51
C VAL A 29 10.25 1.74 35.62
N MET A 30 9.82 2.25 36.77
CA MET A 30 8.44 2.75 36.95
C MET A 30 8.13 3.94 36.05
N ALA A 31 9.05 4.90 35.92
CA ALA A 31 8.88 6.04 35.03
C ALA A 31 8.78 5.61 33.56
N THR A 32 9.64 4.68 33.11
CA THR A 32 9.59 4.15 31.73
C THR A 32 8.30 3.37 31.47
N ALA A 33 7.83 2.56 32.43
CA ALA A 33 6.60 1.80 32.30
C ALA A 33 5.37 2.72 32.25
N ALA A 34 5.35 3.77 33.09
CA ALA A 34 4.28 4.76 33.08
C ALA A 34 4.24 5.56 31.77
N ALA A 35 5.39 6.00 31.28
CA ALA A 35 5.49 6.70 29.99
C ALA A 35 5.04 5.79 28.82
N ALA A 36 5.48 4.53 28.81
CA ALA A 36 5.04 3.56 27.81
C ALA A 36 3.54 3.32 27.87
N ALA A 37 2.96 3.15 29.07
CA ALA A 37 1.52 2.97 29.24
C ALA A 37 0.72 4.20 28.76
N LEU A 38 1.19 5.41 29.01
CA LEU A 38 0.56 6.64 28.52
C LEU A 38 0.60 6.73 26.99
N VAL A 39 1.74 6.41 26.37
CA VAL A 39 1.86 6.43 24.90
C VAL A 39 0.96 5.36 24.27
N LEU A 40 1.01 4.12 24.79
CA LEU A 40 0.19 3.02 24.30
C LEU A 40 -1.31 3.30 24.50
N GLY A 41 -1.70 3.84 25.65
CA GLY A 41 -3.06 4.25 25.92
C GLY A 41 -3.52 5.40 25.02
N GLY A 42 -2.68 6.42 24.83
CA GLY A 42 -2.96 7.54 23.93
C GLY A 42 -3.11 7.11 22.47
N ARG A 43 -2.30 6.14 22.02
CA ARG A 43 -2.45 5.51 20.70
C ARG A 43 -3.75 4.72 20.58
N ALA A 44 -4.07 3.88 21.56
CA ALA A 44 -5.30 3.09 21.56
C ALA A 44 -6.56 3.96 21.53
N LEU A 45 -6.50 5.17 22.10
CA LEU A 45 -7.59 6.14 22.10
C LEU A 45 -7.56 7.11 20.90
N GLY A 46 -6.60 6.98 19.97
CA GLY A 46 -6.48 7.85 18.80
C GLY A 46 -6.00 9.28 19.11
N LEU A 47 -5.62 9.60 20.35
CA LEU A 47 -5.23 10.95 20.77
C LEU A 47 -3.96 11.46 20.08
N LEU A 48 -3.11 10.54 19.61
CA LEU A 48 -1.85 10.84 18.93
C LEU A 48 -1.95 10.76 17.40
N GLN A 49 -3.08 10.30 16.85
CA GLN A 49 -3.22 9.97 15.43
C GLN A 49 -2.89 11.17 14.51
N GLY A 50 -3.42 12.36 14.82
CA GLY A 50 -3.16 13.56 14.01
C GLY A 50 -1.69 13.99 14.02
N ALA A 51 -1.01 13.88 15.17
CA ALA A 51 0.41 14.22 15.27
C ALA A 51 1.29 13.20 14.55
N GLU A 52 0.91 11.92 14.59
CA GLU A 52 1.59 10.84 13.88
C GLU A 52 1.48 11.01 12.37
N LEU A 53 0.28 11.26 11.85
CA LEU A 53 0.04 11.52 10.43
C LEU A 53 0.81 12.76 9.95
N ALA A 54 0.75 13.88 10.69
CA ALA A 54 1.49 15.09 10.33
C ALA A 54 3.00 14.88 10.31
N THR A 55 3.54 14.11 11.27
CA THR A 55 4.97 13.78 11.31
C THR A 55 5.35 12.89 10.13
N TYR A 56 4.53 11.88 9.82
CA TYR A 56 4.74 10.99 8.69
C TYR A 56 4.74 11.75 7.36
N ASP A 57 3.76 12.63 7.14
CA ASP A 57 3.68 13.49 5.95
C ASP A 57 4.90 14.39 5.81
N GLN A 58 5.39 14.94 6.92
CA GLN A 58 6.60 15.77 6.91
C GLN A 58 7.83 14.95 6.53
N LEU A 59 7.96 13.72 7.04
CA LEU A 59 9.05 12.82 6.66
C LEU A 59 8.99 12.43 5.18
N LEU A 60 7.79 12.18 4.63
CA LEU A 60 7.61 11.92 3.21
C LEU A 60 8.03 13.11 2.35
N ARG A 61 7.68 14.35 2.74
CA ARG A 61 8.07 15.58 2.02
C ARG A 61 9.57 15.84 2.05
N LEU A 62 10.25 15.40 3.11
CA LEU A 62 11.71 15.53 3.26
C LEU A 62 12.47 14.45 2.48
N ARG A 63 11.79 13.42 1.95
CA ARG A 63 12.42 12.42 1.10
C ARG A 63 12.91 13.08 -0.19
N PRO A 64 14.17 12.87 -0.60
CA PRO A 64 14.66 13.30 -1.90
C PRO A 64 13.79 12.73 -3.02
N SER A 65 13.62 13.48 -4.11
CA SER A 65 12.99 12.95 -5.31
C SER A 65 13.80 11.76 -5.83
N GLU A 66 13.16 10.60 -5.93
CA GLU A 66 13.75 9.45 -6.60
C GLU A 66 13.66 9.67 -8.11
N ALA A 67 14.73 9.28 -8.82
CA ALA A 67 14.70 9.28 -10.27
C ALA A 67 13.75 8.16 -10.76
N PRO A 68 13.14 8.31 -11.94
CA PRO A 68 12.41 7.22 -12.56
C PRO A 68 13.26 5.94 -12.63
N ASP A 69 12.68 4.80 -12.28
CA ASP A 69 13.35 3.51 -12.37
C ASP A 69 13.29 3.01 -13.82
N ASP A 70 14.44 2.83 -14.45
CA ASP A 70 14.55 2.39 -15.85
C ASP A 70 13.95 1.01 -16.12
N ARG A 71 13.63 0.24 -15.08
CA ARG A 71 12.96 -1.07 -15.19
C ARG A 71 11.44 -0.95 -15.34
N LEU A 72 10.88 0.24 -15.13
CA LEU A 72 9.44 0.49 -15.19
C LEU A 72 9.08 1.28 -16.44
N LEU A 73 8.20 0.71 -17.26
CA LEU A 73 7.65 1.38 -18.42
C LEU A 73 6.19 1.78 -18.15
N VAL A 74 5.88 3.07 -18.28
CA VAL A 74 4.51 3.58 -18.24
C VAL A 74 4.11 4.00 -19.65
N VAL A 75 3.07 3.35 -20.18
CA VAL A 75 2.46 3.72 -21.46
C VAL A 75 1.16 4.47 -21.15
N GLY A 76 1.24 5.80 -21.20
CA GLY A 76 0.09 6.68 -21.00
C GLY A 76 -0.62 7.03 -22.31
N ILE A 77 -1.92 7.32 -22.23
CA ILE A 77 -2.67 7.95 -23.32
C ILE A 77 -2.81 9.43 -22.99
N THR A 78 -2.20 10.29 -23.79
CA THR A 78 -2.25 11.74 -23.59
C THR A 78 -3.34 12.39 -24.44
N GLU A 79 -3.73 13.62 -24.09
CA GLU A 79 -4.64 14.42 -24.92
C GLU A 79 -4.09 14.62 -26.35
N ALA A 80 -2.78 14.78 -26.49
CA ALA A 80 -2.15 14.91 -27.80
C ALA A 80 -2.32 13.64 -28.64
N ASP A 81 -2.25 12.46 -28.02
CA ASP A 81 -2.48 11.18 -28.70
C ASP A 81 -3.93 11.07 -29.19
N ILE A 82 -4.89 11.44 -28.33
CA ILE A 82 -6.33 11.46 -28.65
C ILE A 82 -6.59 12.38 -29.84
N GLN A 83 -6.08 13.60 -29.81
CA GLN A 83 -6.29 14.58 -30.88
C GLN A 83 -5.60 14.17 -32.18
N THR A 84 -4.41 13.58 -32.11
CA THR A 84 -3.65 13.15 -33.30
C THR A 84 -4.26 11.93 -33.95
N ARG A 85 -4.72 10.95 -33.16
CA ARG A 85 -5.38 9.74 -33.68
C ARG A 85 -6.85 9.95 -33.99
N GLN A 86 -7.45 11.02 -33.48
CA GLN A 86 -8.90 11.26 -33.49
C GLN A 86 -9.69 10.05 -32.96
N GLU A 87 -9.13 9.37 -31.96
CA GLU A 87 -9.62 8.10 -31.43
C GLU A 87 -9.80 8.23 -29.92
N TRP A 88 -11.06 8.24 -29.49
CA TRP A 88 -11.41 8.08 -28.08
C TRP A 88 -12.84 7.55 -27.96
N PRO A 89 -13.09 6.52 -27.15
CA PRO A 89 -12.11 5.72 -26.40
C PRO A 89 -11.20 4.89 -27.33
N ILE A 90 -10.00 4.53 -26.85
CA ILE A 90 -9.05 3.70 -27.60
C ILE A 90 -9.66 2.34 -27.93
N SER A 91 -9.56 1.89 -29.18
CA SER A 91 -10.09 0.59 -29.61
C SER A 91 -9.35 -0.61 -29.01
N ASP A 92 -10.04 -1.75 -28.98
CA ASP A 92 -9.49 -3.03 -28.52
C ASP A 92 -8.30 -3.47 -29.39
N GLN A 93 -8.35 -3.21 -30.70
CA GLN A 93 -7.24 -3.49 -31.62
C GLN A 93 -5.99 -2.73 -31.22
N THR A 94 -6.10 -1.43 -30.96
CA THR A 94 -4.95 -0.60 -30.56
C THR A 94 -4.32 -1.12 -29.26
N ILE A 95 -5.13 -1.59 -28.31
CA ILE A 95 -4.60 -2.18 -27.07
C ILE A 95 -3.94 -3.53 -27.35
N ALA A 96 -4.54 -4.39 -28.15
CA ALA A 96 -3.96 -5.68 -28.52
C ALA A 96 -2.59 -5.51 -29.20
N ASP A 97 -2.46 -4.53 -30.10
CA ASP A 97 -1.21 -4.22 -30.79
C ASP A 97 -0.14 -3.72 -29.80
N VAL A 98 -0.51 -2.80 -28.91
CA VAL A 98 0.41 -2.29 -27.86
C VAL A 98 0.86 -3.41 -26.92
N LEU A 99 -0.06 -4.26 -26.46
CA LEU A 99 0.26 -5.40 -25.61
C LEU A 99 1.21 -6.37 -26.33
N THR A 100 1.00 -6.63 -27.62
CA THR A 100 1.88 -7.48 -28.42
C THR A 100 3.31 -6.93 -28.44
N VAL A 101 3.47 -5.62 -28.65
CA VAL A 101 4.79 -4.96 -28.62
C VAL A 101 5.43 -5.04 -27.23
N ILE A 102 4.66 -4.80 -26.17
CA ILE A 102 5.16 -4.86 -24.80
C ILE A 102 5.59 -6.29 -24.43
N LEU A 103 4.79 -7.30 -24.75
CA LEU A 103 5.09 -8.70 -24.45
C LEU A 103 6.33 -9.21 -25.20
N ALA A 104 6.58 -8.71 -26.41
CA ALA A 104 7.78 -9.04 -27.18
C ALA A 104 9.09 -8.57 -26.50
N ALA A 105 9.01 -7.64 -25.55
CA ALA A 105 10.14 -7.20 -24.74
C ALA A 105 10.36 -8.03 -23.46
N GLU A 106 9.62 -9.15 -23.30
CA GLU A 106 9.75 -10.10 -22.18
C GLU A 106 9.66 -9.44 -20.77
N PRO A 107 8.60 -8.67 -20.47
CA PRO A 107 8.44 -8.04 -19.16
C PRO A 107 8.18 -9.08 -18.07
N VAL A 108 8.44 -8.72 -16.81
CA VAL A 108 8.12 -9.57 -15.65
C VAL A 108 6.61 -9.54 -15.33
N ALA A 109 5.93 -8.43 -15.63
CA ALA A 109 4.48 -8.27 -15.47
C ALA A 109 3.98 -7.08 -16.30
N VAL A 110 2.69 -7.07 -16.64
CA VAL A 110 2.02 -5.98 -17.38
C VAL A 110 0.69 -5.66 -16.70
N GLY A 111 0.52 -4.42 -16.24
CA GLY A 111 -0.77 -3.93 -15.73
C GLY A 111 -1.56 -3.20 -16.81
N LEU A 112 -2.82 -3.57 -17.02
CA LEU A 112 -3.76 -2.88 -17.90
C LEU A 112 -4.81 -2.14 -17.06
N ASP A 113 -4.55 -0.86 -16.78
CA ASP A 113 -5.47 0.02 -16.06
C ASP A 113 -6.46 0.71 -17.03
N LEU A 114 -7.19 -0.09 -17.80
CA LEU A 114 -8.27 0.34 -18.68
C LEU A 114 -9.45 -0.63 -18.56
N PHE A 115 -10.64 -0.10 -18.28
CA PHE A 115 -11.85 -0.91 -18.23
C PHE A 115 -12.19 -1.48 -19.61
N ARG A 116 -12.32 -2.81 -19.70
CA ARG A 116 -12.59 -3.54 -20.94
C ARG A 116 -13.63 -4.66 -20.74
N ASP A 117 -14.66 -4.36 -19.95
CA ASP A 117 -15.85 -5.21 -19.85
C ASP A 117 -16.59 -5.27 -21.20
N VAL A 118 -16.89 -4.13 -21.81
CA VAL A 118 -17.71 -4.07 -23.04
C VAL A 118 -16.92 -3.76 -24.31
N PRO A 119 -17.40 -4.21 -25.50
CA PRO A 119 -17.14 -3.68 -26.83
C PRO A 119 -16.44 -2.33 -27.02
N ILE A 120 -15.17 -2.19 -27.40
CA ILE A 120 -14.68 -0.86 -27.85
C ILE A 120 -13.98 -0.97 -29.21
N GLY A 121 -14.68 -0.53 -30.26
CA GLY A 121 -14.14 -0.53 -31.62
C GLY A 121 -13.82 -1.95 -32.14
N PRO A 122 -12.96 -2.06 -33.17
CA PRO A 122 -12.51 -3.35 -33.70
C PRO A 122 -11.47 -4.02 -32.78
N GLY A 123 -11.19 -5.31 -33.03
CA GLY A 123 -10.08 -6.04 -32.39
C GLY A 123 -10.43 -6.74 -31.07
N ARG A 124 -11.73 -6.92 -30.78
CA ARG A 124 -12.21 -7.60 -29.57
C ARG A 124 -11.61 -8.99 -29.40
N GLU A 125 -11.68 -9.85 -30.42
CA GLU A 125 -11.16 -11.22 -30.29
C GLU A 125 -9.64 -11.21 -30.05
N ALA A 126 -8.89 -10.38 -30.77
CA ALA A 126 -7.44 -10.26 -30.62
C ALA A 126 -7.04 -9.79 -29.21
N LEU A 127 -7.77 -8.82 -28.65
CA LEU A 127 -7.56 -8.37 -27.28
C LEU A 127 -7.82 -9.50 -26.29
N LEU A 128 -8.99 -10.16 -26.34
CA LEU A 128 -9.33 -11.23 -25.40
C LEU A 128 -8.36 -12.42 -25.49
N GLU A 129 -7.91 -12.77 -26.70
CA GLU A 129 -6.89 -13.81 -26.90
C GLU A 129 -5.56 -13.42 -26.26
N THR A 130 -5.11 -12.17 -26.44
CA THR A 130 -3.88 -11.66 -25.82
C THR A 130 -3.98 -11.69 -24.28
N LEU A 131 -5.11 -11.24 -23.73
CA LEU A 131 -5.37 -11.23 -22.30
C LEU A 131 -5.46 -12.65 -21.71
N ALA A 132 -6.06 -13.59 -22.42
CA ALA A 132 -6.22 -14.97 -21.95
C ALA A 132 -4.94 -15.82 -22.12
N SER A 133 -4.10 -15.51 -23.10
CA SER A 133 -2.91 -16.31 -23.44
C SER A 133 -1.66 -15.95 -22.62
N SER A 134 -1.60 -14.74 -22.07
CA SER A 134 -0.42 -14.27 -21.34
C SER A 134 -0.63 -14.30 -19.82
N PRO A 135 0.15 -15.08 -19.06
CA PRO A 135 0.03 -15.11 -17.61
C PRO A 135 0.58 -13.85 -16.92
N LEU A 136 1.21 -12.96 -17.69
CA LEU A 136 1.89 -11.76 -17.21
C LEU A 136 0.97 -10.56 -17.11
N ILE A 137 -0.20 -10.61 -17.77
CA ILE A 137 -1.11 -9.49 -17.85
C ILE A 137 -2.06 -9.52 -16.66
N VAL A 138 -2.19 -8.38 -16.00
CA VAL A 138 -3.15 -8.13 -14.94
C VAL A 138 -4.09 -7.02 -15.40
N GLY A 139 -5.38 -7.34 -15.53
CA GLY A 139 -6.43 -6.36 -15.82
C GLY A 139 -7.03 -5.77 -14.55
N VAL A 140 -7.91 -4.80 -14.71
CA VAL A 140 -8.61 -4.15 -13.59
C VAL A 140 -10.12 -4.33 -13.67
N CYS A 141 -10.74 -4.37 -12.50
CA CYS A 141 -12.17 -4.15 -12.32
C CYS A 141 -12.41 -2.91 -11.45
N LYS A 142 -13.67 -2.46 -11.38
CA LYS A 142 -14.12 -1.50 -10.38
C LYS A 142 -15.07 -2.20 -9.42
N VAL A 143 -14.74 -2.21 -8.14
CA VAL A 143 -15.56 -2.80 -7.08
C VAL A 143 -16.85 -1.96 -6.92
N SER A 144 -17.99 -2.64 -6.73
CA SER A 144 -19.27 -1.98 -6.49
C SER A 144 -19.30 -1.29 -5.12
N SER A 145 -19.99 -0.16 -5.02
CA SER A 145 -20.26 0.58 -3.78
C SER A 145 -21.75 0.88 -3.63
N ALA A 146 -22.14 1.54 -2.52
CA ALA A 146 -23.54 1.91 -2.28
C ALA A 146 -24.17 2.72 -3.43
N ASP A 147 -23.36 3.52 -4.13
CA ASP A 147 -23.80 4.43 -5.18
C ASP A 147 -23.32 4.03 -6.59
N ASN A 148 -22.58 2.91 -6.73
CA ASN A 148 -21.99 2.50 -8.00
C ASN A 148 -22.03 0.98 -8.19
N ALA A 149 -22.54 0.52 -9.33
CA ALA A 149 -22.64 -0.91 -9.65
C ALA A 149 -21.28 -1.61 -9.87
N GLY A 150 -20.19 -0.85 -9.98
CA GLY A 150 -18.89 -1.36 -10.35
C GLY A 150 -18.74 -1.55 -11.86
N VAL A 151 -17.57 -2.04 -12.27
CA VAL A 151 -17.23 -2.37 -13.66
C VAL A 151 -16.57 -3.74 -13.66
N ALA A 152 -17.05 -4.62 -14.53
CA ALA A 152 -16.54 -5.97 -14.63
C ALA A 152 -15.08 -5.98 -15.14
N PRO A 153 -14.29 -7.03 -14.83
CA PRO A 153 -13.02 -7.25 -15.50
C PRO A 153 -13.23 -7.61 -16.98
N PRO A 154 -12.16 -7.54 -17.80
CA PRO A 154 -12.20 -8.06 -19.17
C PRO A 154 -12.66 -9.54 -19.19
N PRO A 155 -13.60 -9.91 -20.06
CA PRO A 155 -14.14 -11.28 -20.09
C PRO A 155 -13.05 -12.32 -20.38
N GLY A 156 -13.09 -13.46 -19.68
CA GLY A 156 -12.20 -14.60 -19.91
C GLY A 156 -10.85 -14.54 -19.17
N MET A 157 -10.58 -13.47 -18.43
CA MET A 157 -9.36 -13.36 -17.61
C MET A 157 -9.49 -14.18 -16.31
N PRO A 158 -8.45 -14.94 -15.90
CA PRO A 158 -8.40 -15.64 -14.61
C PRO A 158 -8.56 -14.69 -13.42
N ALA A 159 -9.19 -15.16 -12.33
CA ALA A 159 -9.40 -14.35 -11.13
C ALA A 159 -8.09 -13.84 -10.51
N GLU A 160 -7.02 -14.61 -10.63
CA GLU A 160 -5.69 -14.29 -10.11
C GLU A 160 -4.99 -13.17 -10.92
N GLN A 161 -5.49 -12.86 -12.11
CA GLN A 161 -4.97 -11.83 -13.01
C GLN A 161 -5.85 -10.57 -13.02
N ILE A 162 -6.72 -10.42 -12.02
CA ILE A 162 -7.62 -9.29 -11.93
C ILE A 162 -7.34 -8.50 -10.64
N GLY A 163 -6.92 -7.25 -10.82
CA GLY A 163 -6.83 -6.25 -9.75
C GLY A 163 -8.06 -5.34 -9.71
N PHE A 164 -8.06 -4.39 -8.78
CA PHE A 164 -9.09 -3.36 -8.64
C PHE A 164 -8.48 -1.97 -8.86
N SER A 165 -9.21 -1.08 -9.52
CA SER A 165 -8.77 0.30 -9.82
C SER A 165 -9.11 1.29 -8.69
N ASP A 166 -10.13 0.99 -7.87
CA ASP A 166 -10.61 1.88 -6.79
C ASP A 166 -10.42 1.27 -5.40
N LEU A 167 -10.04 2.11 -4.44
CA LEU A 167 -10.03 1.77 -3.02
C LEU A 167 -11.46 1.79 -2.46
N PRO A 168 -11.88 0.79 -1.66
CA PRO A 168 -13.14 0.87 -0.95
C PRO A 168 -13.13 2.09 -0.02
N VAL A 169 -14.25 2.83 -0.03
CA VAL A 169 -14.44 3.99 0.85
C VAL A 169 -14.70 3.46 2.26
N ASP A 170 -13.80 3.78 3.21
CA ASP A 170 -14.02 3.44 4.61
C ASP A 170 -15.12 4.34 5.20
N SER A 171 -15.79 3.80 6.22
CA SER A 171 -16.79 4.45 7.06
C SER A 171 -16.40 5.82 7.66
N GLY A 172 -15.11 6.18 7.63
CA GLY A 172 -14.57 7.47 8.03
C GLY A 172 -14.40 8.52 6.93
N GLY A 173 -14.65 8.17 5.66
CA GLY A 173 -14.43 9.07 4.51
C GLY A 173 -12.99 9.10 3.97
N ASP A 174 -12.10 8.31 4.56
CA ASP A 174 -10.74 8.08 4.07
C ASP A 174 -10.68 6.85 3.15
N PHE A 175 -9.79 6.88 2.17
CA PHE A 175 -9.57 5.76 1.26
C PHE A 175 -8.62 4.75 1.91
N THR A 176 -9.12 3.59 2.28
CA THR A 176 -8.31 2.53 2.89
C THR A 176 -8.04 1.45 1.84
N ALA A 177 -6.77 1.11 1.61
CA ALA A 177 -6.39 -0.07 0.86
C ALA A 177 -6.69 -1.33 1.68
N GLU A 178 -7.96 -1.68 1.79
CA GLU A 178 -8.35 -2.97 2.35
C GLU A 178 -7.96 -4.09 1.38
N LEU A 179 -7.23 -5.07 1.90
CA LEU A 179 -6.89 -6.36 1.25
C LEU A 179 -8.13 -7.26 1.02
N GLY A 180 -9.35 -6.71 1.09
CA GLY A 180 -10.63 -7.38 0.90
C GLY A 180 -11.31 -7.10 -0.44
N GLY A 181 -10.74 -6.25 -1.30
CA GLY A 181 -11.25 -5.91 -2.62
C GLY A 181 -11.07 -7.02 -3.66
N HIS A 182 -11.63 -8.21 -3.44
CA HIS A 182 -11.73 -9.19 -4.52
C HIS A 182 -12.84 -8.76 -5.48
N CYS A 183 -12.51 -8.63 -6.77
CA CYS A 183 -13.53 -8.55 -7.81
C CYS A 183 -14.45 -9.77 -7.65
N PRO A 184 -15.77 -9.58 -7.48
CA PRO A 184 -16.64 -10.69 -7.17
C PRO A 184 -16.58 -11.73 -8.31
N PRO A 185 -16.46 -13.03 -8.01
CA PRO A 185 -16.38 -14.09 -9.02
C PRO A 185 -17.66 -14.23 -9.87
N SER A 186 -18.69 -13.44 -9.56
CA SER A 186 -20.02 -13.47 -10.17
C SER A 186 -20.35 -12.21 -10.97
N PHE A 187 -19.42 -11.65 -11.75
CA PHE A 187 -19.81 -10.96 -12.98
C PHE A 187 -20.19 -12.04 -14.02
N ARG A 188 -21.31 -12.73 -13.78
CA ARG A 188 -21.92 -13.57 -14.81
C ARG A 188 -22.44 -12.63 -15.89
N TYR A 189 -21.84 -12.69 -17.06
CA TYR A 189 -22.50 -12.26 -18.29
C TYR A 189 -23.86 -12.97 -18.33
N LEU A 190 -24.94 -12.22 -18.13
CA LEU A 190 -26.26 -12.67 -18.52
C LEU A 190 -26.28 -12.66 -20.05
N SER A 191 -25.76 -13.73 -20.64
CA SER A 191 -26.06 -14.09 -22.02
C SER A 191 -27.53 -14.50 -22.06
N GLY A 192 -28.37 -13.61 -22.57
CA GLY A 192 -29.80 -13.81 -22.83
C GLY A 192 -30.33 -12.72 -23.73
#